data_AF-A0A4Y3PM13-F1
#
_entry.id   AF-A0A4Y3PM13-F1
#
_cell.length_a   1.000
_cell.length_b   1.000
_cell.length_c   1.000
_cell.angle_alpha   90.00
_cell.angle_beta   90.00
_cell.angle_gamma   90.00
#
_symmetry.space_group_name_H-M   'P 1'
#
loop_
_entity.id
_entity.type
_entity.pdbx_description
1 polymer ?
#
loop_
_entity_poly.entity_id
_entity_poly.type
_entity_poly.pdbx_seq_one_letter_code
_entity_poly.pdbx_strand_id
1 'polypeptide(L)'
;MDQRDSEKIIRLAREGKQISKIWEEDFPNYDYWEIYVEVHAAGERSSLGIKRMITGRLNKLQTAKKMKFYADFFFMEDTRFIKNGFIASCNV
;
A
#
# COMPACT_ATOMS: atom_id res chain seq x y z
N MET A 1 -15.96 -18.06 20.78
CA MET A 1 -14.84 -17.49 21.56
C MET A 1 -15.39 -16.66 22.72
N ASP A 2 -14.73 -16.63 23.88
CA ASP A 2 -15.12 -15.73 24.99
C ASP A 2 -14.82 -14.27 24.60
N GLN A 3 -15.66 -13.33 25.04
CA GLN A 3 -15.56 -11.91 24.67
C GLN A 3 -14.19 -11.33 25.08
N ARG A 4 -13.67 -11.74 26.24
CA ARG A 4 -12.38 -11.29 26.79
C ARG A 4 -11.19 -11.77 25.97
N ASP A 5 -11.30 -12.95 25.36
CA ASP A 5 -10.25 -13.53 24.53
C ASP A 5 -10.26 -12.90 23.14
N SER A 6 -11.45 -12.65 22.59
CA SER A 6 -11.62 -11.85 21.36
C SER A 6 -10.97 -10.46 21.50
N GLU A 7 -11.27 -9.73 22.58
CA GLU A 7 -10.70 -8.39 22.82
C GLU A 7 -9.17 -8.42 22.90
N LYS A 8 -8.60 -9.44 23.56
CA LYS A 8 -7.15 -9.62 23.63
C LYS A 8 -6.55 -9.91 22.26
N ILE A 9 -7.17 -10.76 21.46
CA ILE A 9 -6.70 -11.10 20.12
C ILE A 9 -6.72 -9.87 19.21
N ILE A 10 -7.80 -9.10 19.24
CA ILE A 10 -7.93 -7.85 18.48
C ILE A 10 -6.87 -6.85 18.93
N ARG A 11 -6.61 -6.73 20.24
CA ARG A 11 -5.57 -5.87 20.77
C ARG A 11 -4.17 -6.27 20.31
N LEU A 12 -3.83 -7.55 20.37
CA LEU A 12 -2.53 -8.06 19.90
C LEU A 12 -2.36 -7.85 18.39
N ALA A 13 -3.43 -8.02 17.62
CA ALA A 13 -3.43 -7.75 16.19
C ALA A 13 -3.23 -6.25 15.89
N ARG A 14 -3.85 -5.36 16.67
CA ARG A 14 -3.64 -3.90 16.60
C ARG A 14 -2.21 -3.48 16.93
N GLU A 15 -1.60 -4.14 17.91
CA GLU A 15 -0.19 -3.96 18.27
C GLU A 15 0.76 -4.43 17.14
N GLY A 16 0.22 -5.11 16.12
CA GLY A 16 0.94 -5.51 14.92
C GLY A 16 1.58 -6.90 15.01
N LYS A 17 1.23 -7.69 16.04
CA LYS A 17 1.62 -9.11 16.09
C LYS A 17 1.02 -9.85 14.88
N GLN A 18 1.74 -10.87 14.41
CA GLN A 18 1.25 -11.73 13.35
C GLN A 18 0.20 -12.70 13.90
N ILE A 19 -0.86 -12.98 13.13
CA ILE A 19 -1.96 -13.88 13.53
C ILE A 19 -1.42 -15.28 13.87
N SER A 20 -0.44 -15.78 13.10
CA SER A 20 0.25 -17.04 13.38
C SER A 20 0.92 -17.06 14.75
N LYS A 21 1.53 -15.94 15.16
CA LYS A 21 2.20 -15.81 16.46
C LYS A 21 1.21 -15.71 17.61
N ILE A 22 0.10 -15.00 17.41
CA ILE A 22 -0.99 -14.91 18.38
C ILE A 22 -1.57 -16.32 18.64
N TRP A 23 -1.73 -17.12 17.59
CA TRP A 23 -2.19 -18.50 17.70
C TRP A 23 -1.18 -19.41 18.40
N GLU A 24 0.09 -19.39 17.99
CA GLU A 24 1.14 -20.25 18.55
C GLU A 24 1.46 -19.97 20.02
N GLU A 25 1.49 -18.70 20.42
CA GLU A 25 2.04 -18.27 21.72
C GLU A 25 0.95 -18.01 22.76
N ASP A 26 -0.13 -17.33 22.37
CA ASP A 26 -1.14 -16.81 23.30
C ASP A 26 -2.40 -17.69 23.34
N PHE A 27 -2.78 -18.30 22.21
CA PHE A 27 -4.06 -18.99 22.05
C PHE A 27 -4.00 -20.33 21.27
N PRO A 28 -3.18 -21.31 21.70
CA PRO A 28 -3.04 -22.59 21.00
C PRO A 28 -4.28 -23.49 21.12
N ASN A 29 -5.18 -23.19 22.05
CA ASN A 29 -6.43 -23.95 22.27
C ASN A 29 -7.53 -23.60 21.26
N TYR A 30 -7.38 -22.51 20.51
CA TYR A 30 -8.33 -22.09 19.50
C TYR A 30 -7.88 -22.52 18.12
N ASP A 31 -8.83 -22.69 17.20
CA ASP A 31 -8.48 -22.93 15.81
C ASP A 31 -7.97 -21.65 15.15
N TYR A 32 -7.00 -21.80 14.25
CA TYR A 32 -6.43 -20.68 13.51
C TYR A 32 -7.52 -19.90 12.77
N TRP A 33 -8.53 -20.59 12.21
CA TRP A 33 -9.64 -19.96 11.51
C TRP A 33 -10.51 -19.10 12.42
N GLU A 34 -10.75 -19.50 13.66
CA GLU A 34 -11.53 -18.72 14.61
C GLU A 34 -10.82 -17.40 14.93
N ILE A 35 -9.51 -17.46 15.19
CA ILE A 35 -8.68 -16.27 15.42
C ILE A 35 -8.63 -15.38 14.18
N TYR A 36 -8.48 -15.99 12.99
CA TYR A 36 -8.45 -15.27 11.73
C TYR A 36 -9.75 -14.50 11.48
N VAL A 37 -10.90 -15.15 11.66
CA VAL A 37 -12.22 -14.53 11.47
C VAL A 37 -12.40 -13.39 12.46
N GLU A 38 -12.02 -13.55 13.72
CA GLU A 38 -12.17 -12.51 14.74
C GLU A 38 -11.36 -11.24 14.41
N VAL A 39 -10.09 -11.42 14.04
CA VAL A 39 -9.22 -10.30 13.63
C VAL A 39 -9.75 -9.62 12.38
N HIS A 40 -10.21 -10.38 11.38
CA HIS A 40 -10.74 -9.84 10.13
C HIS A 40 -12.12 -9.18 10.29
N ALA A 41 -12.99 -9.72 11.15
CA ALA A 41 -14.31 -9.17 11.45
C ALA A 41 -14.21 -7.83 12.19
N ALA A 42 -13.21 -7.67 13.05
CA ALA A 42 -12.90 -6.39 13.71
C ALA A 42 -12.41 -5.28 12.74
N GLY A 43 -12.22 -5.60 11.46
CA GLY A 43 -11.72 -4.67 10.45
C GLY A 43 -10.22 -4.38 10.56
N GLU A 44 -9.52 -5.09 11.46
CA GLU A 44 -8.08 -4.96 11.64
C GLU A 44 -7.36 -5.65 10.48
N ARG A 45 -6.31 -4.99 9.97
CA ARG A 45 -5.49 -5.55 8.90
C ARG A 45 -4.30 -6.25 9.53
N SER A 46 -4.05 -7.49 9.10
CA SER A 46 -2.83 -8.19 9.49
C SER A 46 -1.58 -7.34 9.24
N SER A 47 -0.54 -7.54 10.04
CA SER A 47 0.77 -6.87 9.88
C SER A 47 1.29 -6.92 8.44
N LEU A 48 1.07 -8.05 7.75
CA LEU A 48 1.39 -8.22 6.32
C LEU A 48 0.51 -7.33 5.41
N GLY A 49 -0.78 -7.23 5.70
CA GLY A 49 -1.71 -6.35 4.99
C GLY A 49 -1.34 -4.88 5.14
N ILE A 50 -0.93 -4.45 6.34
CA ILE A 50 -0.42 -3.10 6.60
C ILE A 50 0.86 -2.84 5.79
N LYS A 51 1.81 -3.78 5.82
CA LYS A 51 3.06 -3.68 5.03
C LYS A 51 2.77 -3.55 3.54
N ARG A 52 1.91 -4.42 2.98
CA ARG A 52 1.50 -4.36 1.57
C ARG A 52 0.82 -3.04 1.21
N MET A 53 -0.02 -2.51 2.09
CA MET A 53 -0.69 -1.23 1.89
C MET A 53 0.30 -0.07 1.87
N ILE A 54 1.23 -0.01 2.81
CA ILE A 54 2.28 1.02 2.88
C ILE A 54 3.16 0.95 1.63
N THR A 55 3.66 -0.24 1.28
CA THR A 55 4.46 -0.44 0.06
C THR A 55 3.70 -0.02 -1.20
N GLY A 56 2.43 -0.40 -1.32
CA GLY A 56 1.58 0.01 -2.45
C GLY A 56 1.40 1.53 -2.53
N ARG A 57 1.24 2.20 -1.38
CA ARG A 57 1.15 3.68 -1.32
C ARG A 57 2.46 4.35 -1.70
N LEU A 58 3.59 3.88 -1.18
CA LEU A 58 4.92 4.40 -1.52
C LEU A 58 5.23 4.27 -3.01
N ASN A 59 4.94 3.10 -3.59
CA ASN A 59 5.13 2.87 -5.02
C ASN A 59 4.27 3.83 -5.87
N LYS A 60 3.02 4.08 -5.48
CA LYS A 60 2.16 5.07 -6.16
C LYS A 60 2.74 6.49 -6.10
N LEU A 61 3.24 6.91 -4.93
CA LEU A 61 3.88 8.23 -4.77
C LEU A 61 5.17 8.34 -5.59
N GLN A 62 5.98 7.28 -5.62
CA GLN A 62 7.20 7.25 -6.42
C GLN A 62 6.90 7.31 -7.92
N THR A 63 5.90 6.58 -8.40
CA THR A 63 5.45 6.64 -9.79
C THR A 63 4.90 8.03 -10.15
N ALA A 64 4.10 8.64 -9.26
CA ALA A 64 3.59 10.00 -9.46
C ALA A 64 4.71 11.05 -9.53
N LYS A 65 5.72 10.93 -8.66
CA LYS A 65 6.91 11.80 -8.69
C LYS A 65 7.70 11.62 -9.99
N LYS A 66 7.88 10.38 -10.44
CA LYS A 66 8.56 10.05 -11.71
C LYS A 66 7.80 10.61 -12.91
N MET A 67 6.46 10.50 -12.94
CA MET A 67 5.62 11.07 -13.99
C MET A 67 5.75 12.59 -14.09
N LYS A 68 5.73 13.29 -12.94
CA LYS A 68 5.93 14.74 -12.90
C LYS A 68 7.30 15.14 -13.44
N PHE A 69 8.35 14.39 -13.10
CA PHE A 69 9.71 14.66 -13.59
C PHE A 69 9.83 14.50 -15.11
N TYR A 70 9.18 13.50 -15.72
CA TYR A 70 9.15 13.37 -17.19
C TYR A 70 8.30 14.43 -17.87
N ALA A 71 7.18 14.85 -17.26
CA ALA A 71 6.41 15.97 -17.77
C ALA A 71 7.24 17.27 -17.73
N ASP A 72 7.91 17.55 -16.62
CA ASP A 72 8.80 18.70 -16.48
C ASP A 72 9.97 18.64 -17.47
N PHE A 73 10.55 17.46 -17.71
CA PHE A 73 11.63 17.27 -18.69
C PHE A 73 11.14 17.42 -20.14
N PHE A 74 9.94 16.94 -20.47
CA PHE A 74 9.34 17.05 -21.79
C PHE A 74 8.98 18.51 -22.11
N PHE A 75 8.45 19.28 -21.15
CA PHE A 75 8.20 20.72 -21.31
C PHE A 75 9.48 21.57 -21.42
N MET A 76 10.63 21.09 -20.93
CA MET A 76 11.89 21.83 -21.02
C MET A 76 12.57 21.75 -22.39
N GLU A 77 12.21 20.80 -23.26
CA GLU A 77 12.72 20.73 -24.62
C GLU A 77 11.92 21.58 -25.63
N ASP A 78 10.65 21.88 -25.37
CA ASP A 78 9.80 22.64 -26.32
C ASP A 78 10.10 24.16 -26.36
N THR A 79 10.79 24.73 -25.37
CA THR A 79 11.09 26.18 -25.37
C THR A 79 12.33 26.57 -26.20
N ARG A 80 13.08 25.60 -26.75
CA ARG A 80 14.20 25.87 -27.67
C ARG A 80 13.82 25.87 -29.16
N PHE A 81 12.57 25.56 -29.51
CA PHE A 81 12.12 25.48 -30.91
C PHE A 81 11.35 26.72 -31.43
N ILE A 82 11.09 27.74 -30.59
CA ILE A 82 10.49 29.02 -31.04
C ILE A 82 11.55 30.13 -31.18
N LYS A 83 12.76 29.75 -31.58
CA LYS A 83 13.78 30.70 -32.06
C LYS A 83 14.52 30.10 -33.24
N ASN A 84 13.80 29.81 -34.32
CA ASN A 84 14.26 29.93 -35.71
C ASN A 84 13.12 29.42 -36.60
N GLY A 85 12.41 30.36 -37.23
CA GLY A 85 11.28 30.09 -38.11
C GLY A 85 11.63 29.13 -39.24
N PHE A 86 11.29 27.86 -39.06
CA PHE A 86 11.25 26.88 -40.12
C PHE A 86 9.84 26.29 -40.17
N ILE A 87 8.99 26.94 -40.97
CA ILE A 87 7.71 26.38 -41.40
C ILE A 87 8.07 25.22 -42.33
N ALA A 88 8.06 23.99 -41.82
CA ALA A 88 8.04 22.82 -42.67
C ALA A 88 6.65 22.75 -43.33
N SER A 89 6.59 23.25 -44.57
CA SER A 89 5.49 22.98 -45.48
C SER A 89 5.45 21.48 -45.74
N CYS A 90 4.47 20.78 -45.18
CA CYS A 90 4.02 19.52 -45.77
C CYS A 90 3.16 19.88 -46.98
N ASN A 91 3.72 19.66 -48.17
CA ASN A 91 2.98 19.67 -49.41
C ASN A 91 3.33 18.40 -50.20
N VAL A 92 2.27 17.80 -50.76
CA VAL A 92 2.16 16.61 -51.61
C VAL A 92 2.06 15.27 -50.89
#